data_AF-H5TXM6-F1
#
_entry.id   AF-H5TXM6-F1
#
_cell.length_a   1.000
_cell.length_b   1.000
_cell.length_c   1.000
_cell.angle_alpha   90.00
_cell.angle_beta   90.00
_cell.angle_gamma   90.00
#
_symmetry.space_group_name_H-M   'P 1'
#
loop_
_entity.id
_entity.type
_entity.pdbx_description
1 polymer ?
#
loop_
_entity_poly.entity_id
_entity_poly.type
_entity_poly.pdbx_seq_one_letter_code
_entity_poly.pdbx_strand_id
1 'polypeptide(L)'
;MGARIALKQKNRKNAQVNEGMQKAEYVALGCERVMETLTSEYAVLHSELEARLAEKYHYQQVEVIQPHILTVALRELAAAGHITFSRSTTTNTAQIITTIEPAATHKIKTRVSKASASKRKLYGRYLSWNHATQRFPSGRLGPA
;
A
#
# COMPACT_ATOMS: atom_id res chain seq x y z
N MET A 1 56.82 19.65 -24.78
CA MET A 1 56.50 18.31 -24.23
C MET A 1 56.15 18.49 -22.75
N GLY A 2 54.93 18.36 -22.23
CA GLY A 2 53.69 17.77 -22.75
C GLY A 2 53.19 16.64 -21.85
N ALA A 3 52.85 16.89 -20.58
CA ALA A 3 51.97 16.03 -19.76
C ALA A 3 51.81 16.57 -18.32
N ARG A 4 50.59 17.06 -17.97
CA ARG A 4 49.97 16.92 -16.62
C ARG A 4 48.58 17.59 -16.49
N ILE A 5 47.81 17.74 -17.58
CA ILE A 5 46.41 18.20 -17.55
C ILE A 5 45.42 17.01 -17.44
N ALA A 6 45.90 15.80 -17.13
CA ALA A 6 45.07 14.58 -17.17
C ALA A 6 44.51 14.11 -15.81
N LEU A 7 44.49 14.96 -14.77
CA LEU A 7 43.92 14.60 -13.45
C LEU A 7 42.54 15.19 -13.17
N LYS A 8 42.00 16.06 -14.04
CA LYS A 8 40.71 16.73 -13.79
C LYS A 8 39.50 16.09 -14.46
N GLN A 9 39.70 15.09 -15.33
CA GLN A 9 38.59 14.45 -16.07
C GLN A 9 38.12 13.12 -15.47
N LYS A 10 38.95 12.40 -14.69
CA LYS A 10 38.55 11.10 -14.12
C LYS A 10 37.55 11.19 -12.96
N ASN A 11 37.41 12.34 -12.30
CA ASN A 11 36.41 12.53 -11.25
C ASN A 11 35.02 12.99 -11.74
N ARG A 12 34.85 13.30 -13.03
CA ARG A 12 33.52 13.70 -13.56
C ARG A 12 32.67 12.54 -14.06
N LYS A 13 33.24 11.35 -14.27
CA LYS A 13 32.50 10.18 -14.76
C LYS A 13 31.96 9.25 -13.67
N ASN A 14 32.39 9.42 -12.41
CA ASN A 14 31.89 8.62 -11.29
C ASN A 14 30.80 9.34 -10.47
N ALA A 15 30.39 10.55 -10.88
CA ALA A 15 29.31 11.29 -10.23
C ALA A 15 27.92 11.01 -10.82
N GLN A 16 27.83 10.11 -11.81
CA GLN A 16 26.64 9.96 -12.65
C GLN A 16 25.98 8.57 -12.58
N VAL A 17 26.27 7.81 -11.52
CA VAL A 17 25.68 6.47 -11.32
C VAL A 17 25.40 6.26 -9.82
N ASN A 18 24.37 6.95 -9.30
CA ASN A 18 23.59 6.58 -8.10
C ASN A 18 22.58 7.69 -7.74
N GLU A 19 21.72 8.10 -8.67
CA GLU A 19 20.50 8.84 -8.29
C GLU A 19 19.34 7.85 -8.23
N GLY A 20 19.41 6.94 -7.25
CA GLY A 20 18.20 6.28 -6.77
C GLY A 20 17.38 7.29 -5.97
N MET A 21 16.04 7.22 -6.06
CA MET A 21 15.16 8.11 -5.30
C MET A 21 15.57 8.11 -3.81
N GLN A 22 15.57 9.29 -3.20
CA GLN A 22 15.78 9.39 -1.77
C GLN A 22 14.57 8.79 -1.02
N LYS A 23 14.79 8.31 0.19
CA LYS A 23 13.73 7.72 1.02
C LYS A 23 12.49 8.62 1.13
N ALA A 24 12.67 9.93 1.27
CA ALA A 24 11.58 10.89 1.36
C ALA A 24 10.73 10.94 0.07
N GLU A 25 11.37 10.81 -1.10
CA GLU A 25 10.69 10.80 -2.40
C GLU A 25 9.87 9.52 -2.57
N TYR A 26 10.40 8.37 -2.15
CA TYR A 26 9.65 7.12 -2.10
C TYR A 26 8.43 7.19 -1.18
N VAL A 27 8.57 7.85 -0.02
CA VAL A 27 7.44 8.02 0.91
C VAL A 27 6.38 8.94 0.30
N ALA A 28 6.79 10.06 -0.32
CA ALA A 28 5.88 10.97 -1.00
C ALA A 28 5.11 10.26 -2.14
N LEU A 29 5.81 9.47 -2.95
CA LEU A 29 5.20 8.62 -3.97
C LEU A 29 4.23 7.61 -3.34
N GLY A 30 4.62 6.97 -2.22
CA GLY A 30 3.74 6.09 -1.45
C GLY A 30 2.45 6.78 -1.01
N CYS A 31 2.55 8.01 -0.49
CA CYS A 31 1.41 8.82 -0.08
C CYS A 31 0.47 9.11 -1.26
N GLU A 32 1.03 9.55 -2.39
CA GLU A 32 0.27 9.81 -3.62
C GLU A 32 -0.49 8.57 -4.08
N ARG A 33 0.17 7.41 -4.16
CA ARG A 33 -0.45 6.18 -4.65
C ARG A 33 -1.51 5.62 -3.70
N VAL A 34 -1.32 5.74 -2.39
CA VAL A 34 -2.37 5.39 -1.43
C VAL A 34 -3.61 6.23 -1.68
N MET A 35 -3.46 7.55 -1.84
CA MET A 35 -4.59 8.45 -2.09
C MET A 35 -5.25 8.20 -3.45
N GLU A 36 -4.47 7.90 -4.50
CA GLU A 36 -4.99 7.51 -5.81
C GLU A 36 -5.84 6.23 -5.72
N THR A 37 -5.36 5.23 -4.99
CA THR A 37 -6.10 3.98 -4.75
C THR A 37 -7.40 4.25 -4.01
N LEU A 38 -7.36 5.09 -2.99
CA LEU A 38 -8.54 5.44 -2.21
C LEU A 38 -9.56 6.26 -3.01
N THR A 39 -9.13 6.98 -4.04
CA THR A 39 -10.02 7.72 -4.94
C THR A 39 -10.91 6.78 -5.77
N SER A 40 -10.39 5.61 -6.15
CA SER A 40 -11.13 4.61 -6.94
C SER A 40 -11.84 3.57 -6.07
N GLU A 41 -11.18 3.05 -5.04
CA GLU A 41 -11.66 1.94 -4.22
C GLU A 41 -12.50 2.38 -3.01
N TYR A 42 -12.38 3.65 -2.58
CA TYR A 42 -13.04 4.26 -1.41
C TYR A 42 -12.71 3.64 -0.04
N ALA A 43 -12.24 2.41 0.03
CA ALA A 43 -11.70 1.75 1.21
C ALA A 43 -10.84 0.56 0.79
N VAL A 44 -9.73 0.32 1.50
CA VAL A 44 -8.80 -0.78 1.19
C VAL A 44 -8.27 -1.43 2.46
N LEU A 45 -7.68 -2.62 2.31
CA LEU A 45 -6.93 -3.29 3.38
C LEU A 45 -5.44 -3.00 3.22
N HIS A 46 -4.68 -3.10 4.31
CA HIS A 46 -3.22 -2.95 4.25
C HIS A 46 -2.58 -3.93 3.26
N SER A 47 -2.97 -5.21 3.34
CA SER A 47 -2.46 -6.26 2.44
C SER A 47 -2.84 -6.03 0.98
N GLU A 48 -3.98 -5.38 0.71
CA GLU A 48 -4.38 -5.02 -0.65
C GLU A 48 -3.50 -3.89 -1.19
N LEU A 49 -3.19 -2.88 -0.37
CA LEU A 49 -2.24 -1.83 -0.75
C LEU A 49 -0.84 -2.39 -1.00
N GLU A 50 -0.35 -3.28 -0.13
CA GLU A 50 0.94 -3.95 -0.35
C GLU A 50 0.99 -4.68 -1.68
N ALA A 51 -0.04 -5.48 -2.00
CA ALA A 51 -0.12 -6.21 -3.25
C ALA A 51 -0.17 -5.26 -4.47
N ARG A 52 -1.04 -4.25 -4.44
CA ARG A 52 -1.19 -3.30 -5.55
C ARG A 52 0.07 -2.49 -5.81
N LEU A 53 0.71 -2.03 -4.75
CA LEU A 53 1.89 -1.16 -4.83
C LEU A 53 3.17 -1.96 -5.12
N ALA A 54 3.17 -3.27 -4.85
CA ALA A 54 4.23 -4.19 -5.25
C ALA A 54 4.22 -4.49 -6.76
N GLU A 55 3.10 -4.27 -7.45
CA GLU A 55 2.90 -4.67 -8.84
C GLU A 55 3.05 -3.48 -9.81
N LYS A 56 4.03 -3.55 -10.72
CA LYS A 56 4.34 -2.46 -11.67
C LYS A 56 3.18 -2.09 -12.60
N TYR A 57 2.37 -3.08 -13.00
CA TYR A 57 1.29 -2.87 -13.96
C TYR A 57 0.13 -2.04 -13.38
N HIS A 58 -0.03 -2.04 -12.06
CA HIS A 58 -1.18 -1.37 -11.44
C HIS A 58 -1.16 0.15 -11.59
N TYR A 59 0.03 0.75 -11.76
CA TYR A 59 0.19 2.20 -11.97
C TYR A 59 1.12 2.54 -13.14
N GLN A 60 1.40 1.58 -14.04
CA GLN A 60 2.32 1.76 -15.17
C GLN A 60 3.67 2.41 -14.77
N GLN A 61 4.20 2.04 -13.61
CA GLN A 61 5.27 2.79 -12.97
C GLN A 61 6.65 2.14 -13.13
N VAL A 62 7.67 2.99 -13.16
CA VAL A 62 9.07 2.59 -13.29
C VAL A 62 9.55 1.85 -12.04
N GLU A 63 9.02 2.23 -10.87
CA GLU A 63 9.49 1.77 -9.57
C GLU A 63 8.38 1.18 -8.69
N VAL A 64 8.75 0.16 -7.92
CA VAL A 64 7.87 -0.58 -7.02
C VAL A 64 8.01 0.00 -5.61
N ILE A 65 6.89 0.29 -4.94
CA ILE A 65 6.93 0.76 -3.56
C ILE A 65 7.09 -0.45 -2.64
N GLN A 66 8.18 -0.46 -1.87
CA GLN A 66 8.44 -1.53 -0.92
C GLN A 66 7.52 -1.44 0.32
N PRO A 67 7.18 -2.56 0.98
CA PRO A 67 6.25 -2.57 2.11
C PRO A 67 6.61 -1.61 3.25
N HIS A 68 7.91 -1.47 3.55
CA HIS A 68 8.37 -0.59 4.62
C HIS A 68 8.15 0.91 4.32
N ILE A 69 8.12 1.30 3.03
CA ILE A 69 7.78 2.66 2.60
C ILE A 69 6.29 2.90 2.78
N LEU A 70 5.45 1.91 2.44
CA LEU A 70 4.00 2.00 2.62
C LEU A 70 3.62 2.25 4.09
N THR A 71 4.26 1.56 5.04
CA THR A 71 4.01 1.79 6.47
C THR A 71 4.29 3.24 6.89
N VAL A 72 5.36 3.84 6.36
CA VAL A 72 5.71 5.24 6.65
C VAL A 72 4.70 6.19 6.00
N ALA A 73 4.35 5.95 4.73
CA ALA A 73 3.37 6.75 3.99
C ALA A 73 2.00 6.75 4.68
N LEU A 74 1.51 5.59 5.13
CA LEU A 74 0.25 5.49 5.88
C LEU A 74 0.30 6.26 7.20
N ARG A 75 1.44 6.26 7.89
CA ARG A 75 1.63 7.04 9.12
C ARG A 75 1.56 8.54 8.84
N GLU A 76 2.23 9.01 7.79
CA GLU A 76 2.22 10.42 7.39
C GLU A 76 0.83 10.89 6.97
N LEU A 77 0.13 10.11 6.14
CA LEU A 77 -1.23 10.41 5.72
C LEU A 77 -2.22 10.45 6.89
N ALA A 78 -2.07 9.53 7.86
CA ALA A 78 -2.92 9.51 9.05
C ALA A 78 -2.61 10.72 9.97
N ALA A 79 -1.33 11.05 10.16
CA ALA A 79 -0.92 12.22 10.94
C ALA A 79 -1.39 13.54 10.32
N ALA A 80 -1.39 13.62 8.99
CA ALA A 80 -1.92 14.76 8.23
C ALA A 80 -3.46 14.79 8.16
N GLY A 81 -4.16 13.77 8.67
CA GLY A 81 -5.62 13.70 8.69
C GLY A 81 -6.25 13.41 7.31
N HIS A 82 -5.49 12.85 6.37
CA HIS A 82 -6.00 12.49 5.04
C HIS A 82 -6.74 11.15 5.04
N ILE A 83 -6.34 10.23 5.91
CA ILE A 83 -6.92 8.89 6.04
C ILE A 83 -7.30 8.58 7.48
N THR A 84 -8.17 7.59 7.65
CA THR A 84 -8.51 7.00 8.95
C THR A 84 -8.38 5.49 8.89
N PHE A 85 -8.03 4.90 10.04
CA PHE A 85 -8.05 3.45 10.25
C PHE A 85 -9.37 3.08 10.93
N SER A 86 -10.28 2.51 10.16
CA SER A 86 -11.60 2.09 10.62
C SER A 86 -11.54 0.63 11.07
N ARG A 87 -11.87 0.37 12.33
CA ARG A 87 -11.88 -0.97 12.92
C ARG A 87 -13.31 -1.40 13.17
N SER A 88 -13.72 -2.49 12.53
CA SER A 88 -15.07 -3.04 12.70
C SER A 88 -15.06 -4.55 12.47
N THR A 89 -16.06 -5.22 13.03
CA THR A 89 -16.31 -6.64 12.82
C THR A 89 -17.13 -6.87 11.55
N THR A 90 -17.21 -8.14 11.14
CA THR A 90 -18.24 -8.58 10.19
C THR A 90 -19.41 -9.20 10.95
N THR A 91 -20.61 -9.18 10.38
CA THR A 91 -21.82 -9.70 11.05
C THR A 91 -21.70 -11.16 11.49
N ASN A 92 -20.89 -11.97 10.78
CA ASN A 92 -20.79 -13.42 11.00
C ASN A 92 -19.47 -13.84 11.66
N THR A 93 -18.53 -12.92 11.87
CA THR A 93 -17.27 -13.22 12.55
C THR A 93 -16.96 -12.11 13.56
N ALA A 94 -16.65 -12.49 14.80
CA ALA A 94 -16.18 -11.55 15.83
C ALA A 94 -14.77 -11.00 15.55
N GLN A 95 -14.23 -11.23 14.35
CA GLN A 95 -12.90 -10.77 13.95
C GLN A 95 -12.95 -9.28 13.63
N ILE A 96 -12.09 -8.52 14.29
CA ILE A 96 -11.90 -7.09 14.03
C ILE A 96 -11.01 -6.97 12.79
N ILE A 97 -11.54 -6.33 11.75
CA ILE A 97 -10.80 -6.07 10.50
C ILE A 97 -10.61 -4.56 10.38
N THR A 98 -9.37 -4.16 10.08
CA THR A 98 -9.01 -2.76 9.90
C THR A 98 -9.04 -2.40 8.41
N THR A 99 -9.84 -1.41 8.05
CA THR A 99 -9.86 -0.79 6.72
C THR A 99 -9.21 0.59 6.78
N ILE A 100 -8.55 0.95 5.69
CA ILE A 100 -7.99 2.28 5.44
C ILE A 100 -8.98 3.04 4.57
N GLU A 101 -9.40 4.20 5.04
CA GLU A 101 -10.49 4.98 4.44
C GLU A 101 -10.06 6.45 4.29
N PRO A 102 -10.57 7.20 3.29
CA PRO A 102 -10.38 8.65 3.24
C PRO A 102 -11.03 9.29 4.48
N ALA A 103 -10.34 10.23 5.12
CA ALA A 103 -10.91 10.98 6.24
C ALA A 103 -12.02 11.93 5.78
N ALA A 104 -11.80 12.60 4.64
CA ALA A 104 -12.76 13.52 4.03
C ALA A 104 -13.86 12.76 3.28
N THR A 105 -14.87 12.28 4.00
CA THR A 105 -15.96 11.46 3.45
C THR A 105 -17.17 12.26 2.94
N HIS A 106 -17.12 13.60 2.99
CA HIS A 106 -18.22 14.44 2.52
C HIS A 106 -18.56 14.13 1.06
N LYS A 107 -19.85 13.93 0.75
CA LYS A 107 -20.39 13.46 -0.56
C LYS A 107 -20.10 12.00 -0.96
N ILE A 108 -19.16 11.30 -0.32
CA ILE A 108 -18.80 9.91 -0.65
C ILE A 108 -19.04 8.90 0.48
N LYS A 109 -19.58 9.34 1.63
CA LYS A 109 -19.80 8.53 2.85
C LYS A 109 -20.43 7.16 2.58
N THR A 110 -21.49 7.10 1.77
CA THR A 110 -22.17 5.84 1.44
C THR A 110 -21.29 4.90 0.63
N ARG A 111 -20.48 5.44 -0.31
CA ARG A 111 -19.54 4.65 -1.11
C ARG A 111 -18.43 4.07 -0.23
N VAL A 112 -17.84 4.89 0.63
CA VAL A 112 -16.83 4.47 1.62
C VAL A 112 -17.39 3.38 2.52
N SER A 113 -18.58 3.58 3.11
CA SER A 113 -19.21 2.58 3.98
C SER A 113 -19.48 1.25 3.26
N LYS A 114 -19.95 1.30 2.01
CA LYS A 114 -20.23 0.09 1.21
C LYS A 114 -18.94 -0.64 0.84
N ALA A 115 -17.91 0.09 0.39
CA ALA A 115 -16.60 -0.46 0.06
C ALA A 115 -15.98 -1.12 1.29
N SER A 116 -15.92 -0.38 2.40
CA SER A 116 -15.39 -0.85 3.69
C SER A 116 -16.07 -2.14 4.17
N ALA A 117 -17.41 -2.18 4.16
CA ALA A 117 -18.17 -3.38 4.51
C ALA A 117 -17.87 -4.57 3.57
N SER A 118 -17.76 -4.31 2.27
CA SER A 118 -17.42 -5.34 1.27
C SER A 118 -16.02 -5.92 1.47
N LYS A 119 -15.01 -5.05 1.64
CA LYS A 119 -13.62 -5.45 1.89
C LYS A 119 -13.50 -6.27 3.18
N ARG A 120 -14.14 -5.82 4.27
CA ARG A 120 -14.19 -6.58 5.53
C ARG A 120 -14.87 -7.94 5.34
N LYS A 121 -16.00 -8.01 4.63
CA LYS A 121 -16.71 -9.28 4.39
C LYS A 121 -15.84 -10.29 3.65
N LEU A 122 -15.19 -9.86 2.56
CA LEU A 122 -14.31 -10.73 1.76
C LEU A 122 -13.11 -11.20 2.58
N TYR A 123 -12.46 -10.29 3.29
CA TYR A 123 -11.30 -10.64 4.12
C TYR A 123 -11.67 -11.53 5.30
N GLY A 124 -12.82 -11.32 5.93
CA GLY A 124 -13.34 -12.19 6.98
C GLY A 124 -13.61 -13.61 6.48
N ARG A 125 -14.09 -13.79 5.24
CA ARG A 125 -14.21 -15.12 4.61
C ARG A 125 -12.86 -15.77 4.38
N TYR A 126 -11.88 -15.02 3.88
CA TYR A 126 -10.51 -15.49 3.71
C TYR A 126 -9.90 -15.96 5.04
N LEU A 127 -9.99 -15.14 6.09
CA LEU A 127 -9.48 -15.50 7.42
C LEU A 127 -10.17 -16.74 7.98
N SER A 128 -11.50 -16.84 7.83
CA SER A 128 -12.26 -18.01 8.27
C SER A 128 -11.82 -19.30 7.55
N TRP A 129 -11.61 -19.22 6.23
CA TRP A 129 -11.08 -20.34 5.45
C TRP A 129 -9.66 -20.70 5.89
N ASN A 130 -8.76 -19.72 6.01
CA ASN A 130 -7.36 -19.92 6.41
C ASN A 130 -7.24 -20.55 7.81
N HIS A 131 -8.06 -20.12 8.77
CA HIS A 131 -8.10 -20.77 10.09
C HIS A 131 -8.66 -22.20 10.02
N ALA A 132 -9.65 -22.44 9.17
CA ALA A 132 -10.21 -23.78 9.01
C ALA A 132 -9.23 -24.77 8.37
N THR A 133 -8.41 -24.33 7.40
CA THR A 133 -7.40 -25.18 6.76
C THR A 133 -6.23 -25.48 7.70
N GLN A 134 -5.85 -24.56 8.60
CA GLN A 134 -4.91 -24.86 9.69
C GLN A 134 -5.42 -25.97 10.63
N ARG A 135 -6.72 -25.95 10.93
CA ARG A 135 -7.35 -26.97 11.78
C ARG A 135 -7.55 -28.31 11.05
N PHE A 136 -7.73 -28.28 9.72
CA PHE A 136 -7.98 -29.45 8.88
C PHE A 136 -7.12 -29.40 7.60
N PRO A 137 -5.84 -29.83 7.66
CA PRO A 137 -4.85 -29.64 6.59
C PRO A 137 -5.19 -30.29 5.25
N SER A 138 -6.05 -31.30 5.24
CA SER A 138 -6.41 -32.10 4.07
C SER A 138 -7.83 -31.85 3.52
N GLY A 139 -8.59 -30.88 4.07
CA GLY A 139 -10.06 -30.97 4.01
C GLY A 139 -10.89 -29.79 3.50
N ARG A 140 -10.33 -28.66 3.06
CA ARG A 140 -11.17 -27.53 2.54
C ARG A 140 -10.56 -26.79 1.35
N LEU A 141 -11.09 -27.06 0.16
CA LEU A 141 -10.87 -26.27 -1.05
C LEU A 141 -11.69 -24.97 -0.99
N GLY A 142 -11.00 -23.83 -0.82
CA GLY A 142 -11.50 -22.47 -1.02
C GLY A 142 -12.63 -21.95 -0.09
N PRO A 143 -12.81 -20.63 0.01
CA PRO A 143 -13.99 -20.03 0.63
C PRO A 143 -15.24 -20.23 -0.24
N ALA A 144 -16.33 -20.71 0.37
CA ALA A 144 -17.66 -20.85 -0.25
C ALA A 144 -18.46 -19.52 -0.31
#